data_AF-A0A7M7PCZ7-F1
#
_entry.id   AF-A0A7M7PCZ7-F1
#
_cell.length_a   1.000
_cell.length_b   1.000
_cell.length_c   1.000
_cell.angle_alpha   90.00
_cell.angle_beta   90.00
_cell.angle_gamma   90.00
#
_symmetry.space_group_name_H-M   'P 1'
#
loop_
_entity.id
_entity.type
_entity.pdbx_description
1 polymer ?
#
loop_
_entity_poly.entity_id
_entity_poly.type
_entity_poly.pdbx_seq_one_letter_code
_entity_poly.pdbx_strand_id
1 'polypeptide(L)'
;MDPKIKEMLRPKFDLLNGNDTTIRTLEISFLSSIVGAGTSAIILAVNPQTLGEAALRTGALTATCAAVGAIFATTTGATASYRGKDTPLNYFIGGCTSGLFLGARMQSMGVGSGSCAALGGAAAFYKYWKIHDFGPFIPRPKY
;
A
#
# COMPACT_ATOMS: atom_id res chain seq x y z
N MET A 1 -9.66 14.07 -17.11
CA MET A 1 -9.07 13.67 -15.82
C MET A 1 -8.22 14.84 -15.35
N ASP A 2 -8.63 15.52 -14.29
CA ASP A 2 -7.98 16.75 -13.83
C ASP A 2 -6.48 16.55 -13.54
N PRO A 3 -5.63 17.53 -13.87
CA PRO A 3 -4.19 17.44 -13.63
C PRO A 3 -3.85 17.22 -12.14
N LYS A 4 -4.68 17.76 -11.23
CA LYS A 4 -4.56 17.54 -9.77
C LYS A 4 -4.80 16.09 -9.35
N ILE A 5 -5.75 15.39 -9.98
CA ILE A 5 -6.03 13.97 -9.71
C ILE A 5 -4.84 13.13 -10.17
N LYS A 6 -4.26 13.44 -11.33
CA LYS A 6 -3.07 12.74 -11.85
C LYS A 6 -1.82 12.97 -11.00
N GLU A 7 -1.73 14.12 -10.33
CA GLU A 7 -0.66 14.40 -9.37
C GLU A 7 -0.85 13.69 -8.04
N MET A 8 -2.08 13.62 -7.50
CA MET A 8 -2.41 12.77 -6.34
C MET A 8 -2.22 11.28 -6.65
N LEU A 9 -2.51 10.85 -7.88
CA LEU A 9 -2.33 9.47 -8.33
C LEU A 9 -0.88 9.14 -8.72
N ARG A 10 0.05 10.10 -8.65
CA ARG A 10 1.48 9.79 -8.80
C ARG A 10 2.02 9.43 -7.42
N PRO A 11 2.27 8.14 -7.13
CA PRO A 11 2.76 7.76 -5.83
C PRO A 11 4.20 8.28 -5.68
N LYS A 12 4.36 9.39 -4.98
CA LYS A 12 5.66 9.99 -4.64
C LYS A 12 6.22 9.26 -3.42
N PHE A 13 6.70 8.04 -3.64
CA PHE A 13 7.34 7.26 -2.58
C PHE A 13 8.73 7.83 -2.18
N ASP A 14 9.40 8.59 -3.04
CA ASP A 14 10.82 9.01 -2.85
C ASP A 14 11.05 10.10 -1.79
N LEU A 15 10.01 10.60 -1.12
CA LEU A 15 10.12 11.74 -0.20
C LEU A 15 9.38 11.48 1.11
N LEU A 16 9.55 10.29 1.69
CA LEU A 16 9.21 10.06 3.09
C LEU A 16 10.29 10.63 4.02
N ASN A 17 10.68 11.89 3.77
CA ASN A 17 11.48 12.69 4.70
C ASN A 17 10.53 13.28 5.74
N GLY A 18 10.88 13.12 7.02
CA GLY A 18 10.00 13.19 8.18
C GLY A 18 9.15 14.45 8.45
N ASN A 19 9.17 15.47 7.58
CA ASN A 19 8.38 16.70 7.77
C ASN A 19 6.95 16.63 7.18
N ASP A 20 6.68 15.78 6.18
CA ASP A 20 5.35 15.66 5.53
C ASP A 20 4.71 14.26 5.67
N THR A 21 5.10 13.53 6.71
CA THR A 21 4.71 12.13 6.92
C THR A 21 3.20 11.95 6.99
N THR A 22 2.46 12.90 7.57
CA THR A 22 1.01 12.80 7.80
C THR A 22 0.22 12.85 6.50
N ILE A 23 0.51 13.82 5.63
CA ILE A 23 -0.21 13.98 4.35
C ILE A 23 0.11 12.81 3.41
N ARG A 24 1.36 12.36 3.37
CA ARG A 24 1.78 11.21 2.55
C ARG A 24 1.20 9.89 3.05
N THR A 25 1.13 9.72 4.38
CA THR A 25 0.45 8.57 4.98
C THR A 25 -1.02 8.56 4.58
N LEU A 26 -1.69 9.71 4.60
CA LEU A 26 -3.08 9.82 4.13
C LEU A 26 -3.22 9.49 2.66
N GLU A 27 -2.38 10.02 1.76
CA GLU A 27 -2.40 9.69 0.34
C GLU A 27 -2.26 8.18 0.09
N ILE A 28 -1.27 7.54 0.72
CA ILE A 28 -1.03 6.09 0.58
C ILE A 28 -2.19 5.29 1.19
N SER A 29 -2.77 5.76 2.30
CA SER A 29 -3.96 5.16 2.91
C SER A 29 -5.17 5.25 1.98
N PHE A 30 -5.39 6.40 1.33
CA PHE A 30 -6.46 6.58 0.36
C PHE A 30 -6.29 5.66 -0.85
N LEU A 31 -5.09 5.57 -1.42
CA LEU A 31 -4.81 4.64 -2.52
C LEU A 31 -5.07 3.19 -2.10
N SER A 32 -4.67 2.82 -0.89
CA SER A 32 -4.90 1.48 -0.34
C SER A 32 -6.39 1.22 -0.07
N SER A 33 -7.15 2.23 0.37
CA SER A 33 -8.61 2.16 0.51
C SER A 33 -9.31 1.91 -0.83
N ILE A 34 -8.85 2.53 -1.91
CA ILE A 34 -9.40 2.27 -3.25
C ILE A 34 -9.21 0.80 -3.64
N VAL A 35 -8.03 0.24 -3.36
CA VAL A 35 -7.75 -1.19 -3.58
C VAL A 35 -8.65 -2.06 -2.70
N GLY A 36 -8.85 -1.70 -1.43
CA GLY A 36 -9.76 -2.39 -0.51
C GLY A 36 -11.20 -2.39 -0.99
N ALA A 37 -11.70 -1.23 -1.43
CA ALA A 37 -13.05 -1.06 -1.98
C ALA A 37 -13.24 -1.87 -3.27
N GLY A 38 -12.27 -1.85 -4.19
CA GLY A 38 -12.30 -2.66 -5.40
C GLY A 38 -12.33 -4.15 -5.10
N THR A 39 -11.51 -4.60 -4.14
CA THR A 39 -11.49 -6.00 -3.70
C THR A 39 -12.83 -6.42 -3.09
N SER A 40 -13.44 -5.57 -2.25
CA SER A 40 -14.76 -5.85 -1.69
C SER A 40 -15.87 -5.92 -2.74
N ALA A 41 -15.82 -5.09 -3.78
CA ALA A 41 -16.81 -5.13 -4.86
C ALA A 41 -16.74 -6.46 -5.62
N ILE A 42 -15.54 -6.98 -5.87
CA ILE A 42 -15.34 -8.30 -6.51
C ILE A 42 -15.87 -9.41 -5.60
N ILE A 43 -15.55 -9.38 -4.31
CA ILE A 43 -16.03 -10.39 -3.34
C ILE A 43 -17.55 -10.40 -3.30
N LEU A 44 -18.19 -9.23 -3.31
CA LEU A 44 -19.63 -9.10 -3.27
C LEU A 44 -20.32 -9.56 -4.56
N ALA A 45 -19.65 -9.38 -5.70
CA ALA A 45 -20.12 -9.91 -6.99
C ALA A 45 -20.09 -11.45 -7.03
N VAL A 46 -19.12 -12.08 -6.36
CA VAL A 46 -18.98 -13.55 -6.33
C VAL A 46 -19.84 -14.18 -5.22
N ASN A 47 -20.02 -13.51 -4.09
CA ASN A 47 -20.87 -13.95 -2.98
C ASN A 47 -21.84 -12.84 -2.58
N PRO A 48 -23.07 -12.83 -3.12
CA PRO A 48 -24.07 -11.85 -2.74
C PRO A 48 -24.51 -12.10 -1.29
N GLN A 49 -24.25 -11.13 -0.42
CA GLN A 49 -24.73 -11.12 0.97
C GLN A 49 -25.86 -10.11 1.14
N THR A 50 -26.55 -10.17 2.26
CA THR A 50 -27.53 -9.15 2.64
C THR A 50 -26.88 -7.77 2.70
N LEU A 51 -27.64 -6.70 2.37
CA LEU A 51 -27.12 -5.32 2.31
C LEU A 51 -26.35 -4.89 3.57
N GLY A 52 -26.80 -5.33 4.76
CA GLY A 52 -26.16 -5.01 6.03
C GLY A 52 -24.81 -5.69 6.24
N GLU A 53 -24.72 -7.00 5.98
CA GLU A 53 -23.46 -7.75 6.08
C GLU A 53 -22.46 -7.32 4.99
N ALA A 54 -22.97 -7.02 3.79
CA ALA A 54 -22.17 -6.50 2.68
C ALA A 54 -21.49 -5.18 3.05
N ALA A 55 -22.22 -4.24 3.66
CA ALA A 55 -21.68 -2.95 4.08
C ALA A 55 -20.63 -3.10 5.20
N LEU A 56 -20.92 -3.92 6.22
CA LEU A 56 -20.00 -4.20 7.32
C LEU A 56 -18.69 -4.85 6.83
N ARG A 57 -18.80 -5.83 5.94
CA ARG A 57 -17.65 -6.54 5.38
C ARG A 57 -16.81 -5.63 4.48
N THR A 58 -17.46 -4.85 3.63
CA THR A 58 -16.80 -3.86 2.75
C THR A 58 -16.09 -2.79 3.57
N GLY A 59 -16.73 -2.28 4.63
CA GLY A 59 -16.15 -1.32 5.55
C GLY A 59 -14.93 -1.90 6.28
N ALA A 60 -15.03 -3.13 6.80
CA ALA A 60 -13.93 -3.80 7.50
C ALA A 60 -12.72 -4.06 6.59
N LEU A 61 -12.95 -4.52 5.35
CA LEU A 61 -11.90 -4.75 4.36
C LEU A 61 -11.20 -3.45 3.96
N THR A 62 -11.99 -2.42 3.64
CA THR A 62 -11.46 -1.10 3.25
C THR A 62 -10.66 -0.48 4.38
N ALA A 63 -11.17 -0.52 5.61
CA ALA A 63 -10.46 -0.01 6.78
C ALA A 63 -9.15 -0.77 7.06
N THR A 64 -9.14 -2.08 6.81
CA THR A 64 -7.92 -2.89 6.95
C THR A 64 -6.89 -2.52 5.89
N CYS A 65 -7.29 -2.38 4.63
CA CYS A 65 -6.39 -1.93 3.56
C CYS A 65 -5.86 -0.51 3.82
N ALA A 66 -6.72 0.41 4.29
CA ALA A 66 -6.32 1.75 4.69
C ALA A 66 -5.23 1.72 5.78
N ALA A 67 -5.45 0.90 6.83
CA ALA A 67 -4.50 0.76 7.93
C ALA A 67 -3.17 0.14 7.48
N VAL A 68 -3.20 -0.86 6.59
CA VAL A 68 -1.98 -1.44 5.99
C VAL A 68 -1.19 -0.38 5.22
N GLY A 69 -1.87 0.44 4.41
CA GLY A 69 -1.24 1.56 3.70
C GLY A 69 -0.63 2.60 4.64
N ALA A 70 -1.35 2.93 5.72
CA ALA A 70 -0.87 3.85 6.74
C ALA A 70 0.40 3.33 7.43
N ILE A 71 0.40 2.08 7.88
CA ILE A 71 1.53 1.43 8.57
C ILE A 71 2.74 1.33 7.65
N PHE A 72 2.52 1.00 6.37
CA PHE A 72 3.57 0.96 5.37
C PHE A 72 4.26 2.33 5.24
N ALA A 73 3.46 3.39 5.10
CA ALA A 73 3.96 4.74 4.93
C ALA A 73 4.70 5.23 6.19
N THR A 74 4.11 5.10 7.37
CA THR A 74 4.74 5.57 8.62
C THR A 74 6.03 4.81 8.92
N THR A 75 6.03 3.49 8.74
CA THR A 75 7.21 2.65 9.01
C THR A 75 8.35 2.97 8.04
N THR A 76 8.05 3.10 6.75
CA THR A 76 9.07 3.42 5.74
C THR A 76 9.70 4.80 6.00
N GLY A 77 8.90 5.78 6.43
CA GLY A 77 9.38 7.15 6.69
C GLY A 77 10.13 7.28 8.02
N ALA A 78 9.70 6.56 9.05
CA ALA A 78 10.46 6.44 10.29
C ALA A 78 11.82 5.79 10.04
N THR A 79 11.85 4.70 9.26
CA THR A 79 13.09 3.98 8.93
C THR A 79 14.02 4.81 8.04
N ALA A 80 13.47 5.57 7.08
CA ALA A 80 14.24 6.48 6.23
C ALA A 80 14.85 7.63 7.05
N SER A 81 14.08 8.21 7.98
CA SER A 81 14.55 9.28 8.87
C SER A 81 15.67 8.80 9.79
N TYR A 82 15.55 7.58 10.34
CA TYR A 82 16.57 7.00 11.20
C TYR A 82 17.88 6.66 10.45
N ARG A 83 17.79 6.19 9.21
CA ARG A 83 18.97 5.75 8.43
C ARG A 83 19.55 6.83 7.52
N GLY A 84 18.87 7.96 7.34
CA GLY A 84 19.27 9.05 6.45
C GLY A 84 19.49 8.64 5.00
N LYS A 85 18.97 7.48 4.58
CA LYS A 85 19.20 6.87 3.26
C LYS A 85 17.96 6.15 2.79
N ASP A 86 17.56 6.42 1.55
CA ASP A 86 16.41 5.80 0.90
C ASP A 86 16.81 4.49 0.20
N THR A 87 16.85 3.39 0.96
CA THR A 87 17.27 2.08 0.43
C THR A 87 16.07 1.13 0.22
N PRO A 88 16.16 0.16 -0.71
CA PRO A 88 15.12 -0.87 -0.90
C PRO A 88 14.78 -1.63 0.39
N LEU A 89 15.74 -1.71 1.33
CA LEU A 89 15.58 -2.36 2.61
C LEU A 89 14.60 -1.62 3.54
N ASN A 90 14.50 -0.29 3.45
CA ASN A 90 13.51 0.47 4.24
C ASN A 90 12.08 0.15 3.78
N TYR A 91 11.90 -0.02 2.47
CA TYR A 91 10.62 -0.40 1.86
C TYR A 91 10.26 -1.84 2.19
N PHE A 92 11.25 -2.73 2.27
CA PHE A 92 11.06 -4.09 2.76
C PHE A 92 10.54 -4.11 4.20
N ILE A 93 11.15 -3.33 5.10
CA ILE A 93 10.71 -3.23 6.51
C ILE A 93 9.29 -2.68 6.57
N GLY A 94 8.97 -1.61 5.82
CA GLY A 94 7.62 -1.06 5.75
C GLY A 94 6.59 -2.09 5.28
N GLY A 95 6.92 -2.87 4.25
CA GLY A 95 6.06 -3.92 3.70
C GLY A 95 5.90 -5.13 4.61
N CYS A 96 6.96 -5.52 5.34
CA CYS A 96 6.88 -6.61 6.29
C CYS A 96 6.04 -6.25 7.51
N THR A 97 6.21 -5.05 8.06
CA THR A 97 5.43 -4.56 9.21
C THR A 97 3.94 -4.46 8.86
N SER A 98 3.62 -3.95 7.67
CA SER A 98 2.23 -3.84 7.22
C SER A 98 1.61 -5.21 6.90
N GLY A 99 2.38 -6.16 6.36
CA GLY A 99 1.96 -7.56 6.18
C GLY A 99 1.73 -8.29 7.50
N LEU A 100 2.62 -8.11 8.47
CA LEU A 100 2.44 -8.71 9.80
C LEU A 100 1.19 -8.17 10.49
N PHE A 101 0.89 -6.87 10.34
CA PHE A 101 -0.36 -6.28 10.81
C PHE A 101 -1.60 -6.90 10.15
N LEU A 102 -1.54 -7.15 8.83
CA LEU A 102 -2.61 -7.86 8.12
C LEU A 102 -2.80 -9.28 8.66
N GLY A 103 -1.71 -9.99 8.95
CA GLY A 103 -1.75 -11.30 9.61
C GLY A 103 -2.34 -11.26 11.01
N ALA A 104 -2.03 -10.23 11.79
CA ALA A 104 -2.61 -10.00 13.12
C ALA A 104 -4.12 -9.75 13.02
N ARG A 105 -4.58 -8.97 12.03
CA ARG A 105 -6.00 -8.75 11.75
C ARG A 105 -6.75 -10.02 11.37
N MET A 106 -6.10 -10.91 10.62
CA MET A 106 -6.64 -12.22 10.23
C MET A 106 -6.42 -13.31 11.29
N GLN A 107 -5.78 -12.99 12.42
CA GLN A 107 -5.35 -13.92 13.47
C GLN A 107 -4.63 -15.17 12.93
N SER A 108 -3.84 -15.01 11.86
CA SER A 108 -3.18 -16.12 11.18
C SER A 108 -1.70 -15.85 10.97
N MET A 109 -0.88 -16.66 11.62
CA MET A 109 0.59 -16.61 11.50
C MET A 109 1.07 -16.95 10.09
N GLY A 110 0.37 -17.86 9.40
CA GLY A 110 0.65 -18.20 8.01
C GLY A 110 0.39 -17.02 7.07
N VAL A 111 -0.72 -16.31 7.27
CA VAL A 111 -1.03 -15.10 6.49
C VAL A 111 -0.03 -13.99 6.81
N GLY A 112 0.37 -13.81 8.08
CA GLY A 112 1.34 -12.78 8.47
C GLY A 112 2.73 -13.00 7.87
N SER A 113 3.27 -14.21 7.95
CA SER A 113 4.58 -14.54 7.36
C SER A 113 4.56 -14.48 5.83
N GLY A 114 3.52 -15.05 5.19
CA GLY A 114 3.36 -15.00 3.74
C GLY A 114 3.18 -13.58 3.22
N SER A 115 2.37 -12.75 3.88
CA SER A 115 2.16 -11.36 3.49
C SER A 115 3.37 -10.46 3.77
N CYS A 116 4.14 -10.69 4.83
CA CYS A 116 5.40 -9.98 5.06
C CYS A 116 6.38 -10.23 3.90
N ALA A 117 6.57 -11.50 3.50
CA ALA A 117 7.46 -11.85 2.39
C ALA A 117 6.97 -11.26 1.07
N ALA A 118 5.66 -11.37 0.79
CA ALA A 118 5.05 -10.89 -0.44
C ALA A 118 5.08 -9.35 -0.55
N LEU A 119 4.58 -8.64 0.47
CA LEU A 119 4.50 -7.18 0.47
C LEU A 119 5.88 -6.55 0.65
N GLY A 120 6.72 -7.10 1.52
CA GLY A 120 8.11 -6.66 1.70
C GLY A 120 8.91 -6.85 0.41
N GLY A 121 8.82 -8.02 -0.22
CA GLY A 121 9.48 -8.32 -1.49
C GLY A 121 8.99 -7.41 -2.61
N ALA A 122 7.68 -7.22 -2.76
CA ALA A 122 7.10 -6.33 -3.77
C ALA A 122 7.53 -4.88 -3.57
N ALA A 123 7.58 -4.38 -2.33
CA ALA A 123 8.00 -3.02 -2.03
C ALA A 123 9.50 -2.79 -2.30
N ALA A 124 10.35 -3.75 -1.93
CA ALA A 124 11.78 -3.71 -2.23
C ALA A 124 12.03 -3.75 -3.74
N PHE A 125 11.33 -4.64 -4.45
CA PHE A 125 11.40 -4.76 -5.89
C PHE A 125 10.91 -3.49 -6.59
N TYR A 126 9.83 -2.88 -6.10
CA TYR A 126 9.34 -1.60 -6.63
C TYR A 126 10.39 -0.48 -6.52
N LYS A 127 11.09 -0.37 -5.38
CA LYS A 127 12.18 0.62 -5.23
C LYS A 127 13.36 0.28 -6.14
N TYR A 128 13.71 -1.00 -6.25
CA TYR A 128 14.76 -1.46 -7.18
C TYR A 128 14.41 -1.13 -8.64
N TRP A 129 13.16 -1.38 -9.05
CA TRP A 129 12.66 -1.06 -10.39
C TRP A 129 12.84 0.42 -10.72
N LYS A 130 12.53 1.28 -9.74
CA LYS A 130 12.60 2.73 -9.88
C LYS A 130 14.03 3.25 -9.94
N ILE A 131 14.95 2.65 -9.17
CA ILE A 131 16.37 3.03 -9.18
C ILE A 131 17.01 2.70 -10.54
N HIS A 132 16.61 1.58 -11.15
CA HIS A 132 17.13 1.13 -12.44
C HIS A 132 16.36 1.65 -13.66
N ASP A 133 15.37 2.52 -13.45
CA ASP A 133 14.52 3.15 -14.47
C ASP A 133 14.12 2.18 -15.61
N PHE A 134 13.59 1.01 -15.25
CA PHE A 134 13.14 -0.02 -16.21
C PHE A 134 11.95 0.42 -17.08
N GLY A 135 11.61 1.71 -17.10
CA GLY A 135 10.49 2.27 -17.84
C GLY A 135 9.13 2.05 -17.16
N PRO A 136 8.08 2.70 -17.68
CA PRO A 136 6.73 2.51 -17.18
C PRO A 136 6.24 1.09 -17.50
N PHE A 137 5.58 0.46 -16.51
CA PHE A 137 5.00 -0.88 -16.67
C PHE A 137 4.08 -1.00 -17.91
N ILE A 138 3.38 0.09 -18.23
CA ILE A 138 2.61 0.23 -19.47
C ILE A 138 3.42 1.14 -20.40
N PRO A 139 4.02 0.61 -21.49
CA PRO A 139 4.73 1.45 -22.44
C PRO A 139 3.75 2.45 -23.07
N ARG A 140 4.18 3.71 -23.21
CA ARG A 140 3.37 4.69 -23.94
C ARG A 140 3.43 4.34 -25.43
N PRO A 141 2.29 4.30 -26.14
CA PRO A 141 2.32 4.15 -27.59
C PRO A 141 3.16 5.30 -28.16
N LYS A 142 4.22 4.96 -28.90
CA LYS A 142 4.97 5.92 -29.71
C LYS A 142 4.12 6.16 -30.96
N TYR A 143 3.46 7.32 -31.01
CA TYR A 143 2.90 7.86 -32.24
C TYR A 143 3.90 8.83 -32.85
#